data_AF-A0A971FVS4-F1
#
_entry.id   AF-A0A971FVS4-F1
#
_cell.length_a   1.000
_cell.length_b   1.000
_cell.length_c   1.000
_cell.angle_alpha   90.00
_cell.angle_beta   90.00
_cell.angle_gamma   90.00
#
_symmetry.space_group_name_H-M   'P 1'
#
loop_
_entity.id
_entity.type
_entity.pdbx_description
1 polymer ?
#
loop_
_entity_poly.entity_id
_entity_poly.type
_entity_poly.pdbx_seq_one_letter_code
_entity_poly.pdbx_strand_id
1 'polypeptide(L)'
;QPNMDRIVDTFAGRLEEAHFSHLASYDEITENDYNLSVSTYVESADTREKIDIKKLNAEIEEIVAREETLRKEIAAIIMEIEVAE
;
A
#
# COMPACT_ATOMS: atom_id res chain seq x y z
N GLN A 1 17.16 5.46 28.00
CA GLN A 1 16.16 6.26 27.24
C GLN A 1 15.80 5.38 26.06
N PRO A 2 14.59 4.79 26.00
CA PRO A 2 14.37 3.50 25.33
C PRO A 2 14.76 3.48 23.84
N ASN A 3 14.62 4.61 23.14
CA ASN A 3 15.04 4.74 21.74
C ASN A 3 16.56 4.74 21.57
N MET A 4 17.29 5.41 22.47
CA MET A 4 18.76 5.45 22.44
C MET A 4 19.36 4.09 22.78
N ASP A 5 18.79 3.43 23.78
CA ASP A 5 19.25 2.11 24.23
C ASP A 5 19.13 1.11 23.07
N ARG A 6 17.99 1.11 22.36
CA ARG A 6 17.78 0.29 21.16
C ARG A 6 18.81 0.56 20.05
N ILE A 7 19.08 1.82 19.74
CA ILE A 7 20.06 2.17 18.68
C ILE A 7 21.45 1.65 19.05
N VAL A 8 21.86 1.82 20.31
CA VAL A 8 23.17 1.40 20.80
C VAL A 8 23.27 -0.13 20.79
N ASP A 9 22.23 -0.83 21.22
CA ASP A 9 22.20 -2.29 21.25
C ASP A 9 22.25 -2.89 19.83
N THR A 10 21.47 -2.36 18.89
CA THR A 10 21.49 -2.80 17.48
C THR A 10 22.86 -2.57 16.83
N PHE A 11 23.50 -1.43 17.12
CA PHE A 11 24.86 -1.15 16.65
C PHE A 11 25.90 -2.09 17.27
N ALA A 12 25.89 -2.25 18.60
CA ALA A 12 26.83 -3.09 19.33
C ALA A 12 26.71 -4.58 18.94
N GLY A 13 25.48 -5.03 18.70
CA GLY A 13 25.17 -6.39 18.26
C GLY A 13 25.38 -6.63 16.76
N ARG A 14 25.67 -5.60 15.96
CA ARG A 14 25.70 -5.67 14.49
C ARG A 14 24.44 -6.33 13.91
N LEU A 15 23.29 -5.96 14.46
CA LEU A 15 22.01 -6.56 14.09
C LEU A 15 21.47 -5.92 12.81
N GLU A 16 20.94 -6.77 11.94
CA GLU A 16 20.22 -6.38 10.72
C GLU A 16 18.72 -6.47 10.99
N GLU A 17 18.04 -5.33 10.88
CA GLU A 17 16.60 -5.19 11.16
C GLU A 17 15.94 -4.49 9.97
N ALA A 18 14.95 -5.15 9.36
CA ALA A 18 14.20 -4.60 8.23
C ALA A 18 13.66 -3.20 8.58
N HIS A 19 13.92 -2.24 7.69
CA HIS A 19 13.52 -0.84 7.84
C HIS A 19 14.15 -0.07 9.02
N PHE A 20 15.17 -0.63 9.68
CA PHE A 20 15.81 -0.01 10.84
C PHE A 20 17.34 -0.02 10.77
N SER A 21 17.97 -1.16 10.41
CA SER A 21 19.43 -1.28 10.30
C SER A 21 19.84 -2.23 9.18
N HIS A 22 20.95 -1.90 8.52
CA HIS A 22 21.56 -2.73 7.48
C HIS A 22 23.05 -2.91 7.77
N LEU A 23 23.56 -4.14 7.61
CA LEU A 23 24.97 -4.45 7.80
C LEU A 23 25.68 -4.42 6.44
N ALA A 24 26.02 -3.23 5.97
CA ALA A 24 26.69 -3.06 4.69
C ALA A 24 28.09 -3.69 4.68
N SER A 25 28.39 -4.43 3.61
CA SER A 25 29.73 -4.99 3.38
C SER A 25 30.67 -3.96 2.75
N TYR A 26 31.99 -4.21 2.78
CA TYR A 26 32.96 -3.30 2.17
C TYR A 26 32.79 -3.19 0.64
N ASP A 27 32.46 -4.30 -0.01
CA ASP A 27 32.23 -4.34 -1.45
C ASP A 27 31.01 -3.49 -1.83
N GLU A 28 29.92 -3.60 -1.07
CA GLU A 28 28.71 -2.80 -1.25
C GLU A 28 28.94 -1.30 -1.04
N ILE A 29 29.77 -0.92 -0.06
CA ILE A 29 30.17 0.48 0.16
C ILE A 29 30.99 0.99 -1.03
N THR A 30 31.85 0.14 -1.59
CA THR A 30 32.68 0.50 -2.75
C THR A 30 31.81 0.67 -4.01
N GLU A 31 30.83 -0.21 -4.23
CA GLU A 31 29.86 -0.11 -5.33
C GLU A 31 28.98 1.14 -5.22
N ASN A 32 28.67 1.58 -4.00
CA ASN A 32 27.92 2.81 -3.73
C ASN A 32 28.82 4.07 -3.68
N ASP A 33 30.02 4.05 -4.25
CA ASP A 33 30.97 5.18 -4.29
C ASP A 33 31.31 5.74 -2.89
N TYR A 34 31.40 4.87 -1.89
CA TYR A 34 31.60 5.23 -0.47
C TYR A 34 30.51 6.15 0.10
N ASN A 35 29.33 6.17 -0.52
CA ASN A 35 28.16 6.83 0.03
C ASN A 35 27.69 6.06 1.28
N LEU A 36 27.71 6.70 2.44
CA LEU A 36 27.28 6.13 3.73
C LEU A 36 25.92 6.69 4.19
N SER A 37 25.13 7.28 3.29
CA SER A 37 23.80 7.76 3.61
C SER A 37 22.91 6.59 4.05
N VAL A 38 22.24 6.74 5.19
CA VAL A 38 21.31 5.73 5.74
C VAL A 38 20.22 5.36 4.72
N SER A 39 19.77 6.33 3.91
CA SER A 39 18.76 6.13 2.87
C SER A 39 19.20 5.21 1.74
N THR A 40 20.52 4.99 1.57
CA THR A 40 21.07 4.12 0.54
C THR A 40 20.99 2.64 0.96
N TYR A 41 20.99 2.37 2.26
CA TYR A 41 21.10 1.01 2.80
C TYR A 41 19.85 0.55 3.55
N VAL A 42 19.05 1.48 4.07
CA VAL A 42 17.84 1.15 4.85
C VAL A 42 16.63 1.68 4.11
N GLU A 43 15.88 0.75 3.50
CA GLU A 43 14.58 1.05 2.90
C GLU A 43 13.58 1.41 4.01
N SER A 44 12.97 2.58 3.92
CA SER A 44 11.95 3.00 4.89
C SER A 44 10.71 2.10 4.80
N ALA A 45 10.12 1.77 5.94
CA ALA A 45 8.90 0.97 5.97
C ALA A 45 7.78 1.68 5.18
N ASP A 46 7.14 0.96 4.25
CA ASP A 46 5.95 1.45 3.58
C ASP A 46 4.78 1.47 4.58
N THR A 47 4.45 2.66 5.07
CA THR A 47 3.38 2.89 6.04
C THR A 47 2.03 3.13 5.38
N ARG A 48 1.93 3.01 4.05
CA ARG A 48 0.66 3.19 3.35
C ARG A 48 -0.32 2.09 3.77
N GLU A 49 -1.54 2.50 4.11
CA GLU A 49 -2.63 1.58 4.36
C GLU A 49 -2.80 0.66 3.15
N LYS A 50 -2.72 -0.65 3.37
CA LYS A 50 -3.00 -1.64 2.32
C LYS A 50 -4.49 -1.60 2.02
N ILE A 51 -4.87 -0.84 0.99
CA ILE A 51 -6.22 -0.86 0.47
C ILE A 51 -6.48 -2.24 -0.14
N ASP A 52 -7.51 -2.93 0.35
CA ASP A 52 -7.94 -4.20 -0.22
C ASP A 52 -8.66 -3.94 -1.55
N ILE A 53 -7.88 -3.94 -2.64
CA ILE A 53 -8.38 -3.76 -4.01
C ILE A 53 -9.40 -4.84 -4.39
N LYS A 54 -9.30 -6.05 -3.83
CA LYS A 54 -10.27 -7.12 -4.12
C LYS A 54 -11.62 -6.82 -3.51
N LYS A 55 -11.63 -6.39 -2.25
CA LYS A 55 -12.85 -5.94 -1.58
C LYS A 55 -13.49 -4.75 -2.31
N LEU A 56 -12.67 -3.77 -2.69
CA LEU A 56 -13.16 -2.60 -3.43
C LEU A 56 -13.80 -3.00 -4.78
N ASN A 57 -13.17 -3.91 -5.52
CA ASN A 57 -13.73 -4.41 -6.78
C ASN A 57 -15.04 -5.19 -6.58
N ALA A 58 -15.15 -5.98 -5.50
CA ALA A 58 -16.39 -6.68 -5.17
C ALA A 58 -17.54 -5.70 -4.84
N GLU A 59 -17.25 -4.64 -4.09
CA GLU A 59 -18.22 -3.57 -3.81
C GLU A 59 -18.64 -2.83 -5.09
N ILE A 60 -17.70 -2.58 -6.01
CA ILE A 60 -18.01 -1.98 -7.32
C ILE A 60 -18.95 -2.88 -8.13
N GLU A 61 -18.69 -4.18 -8.21
CA GLU A 61 -19.54 -5.12 -8.94
C GLU A 61 -20.96 -5.18 -8.37
N GLU A 62 -21.10 -5.16 -7.04
CA GLU A 62 -22.42 -5.12 -6.37
C GLU A 62 -23.19 -3.84 -6.72
N ILE A 63 -22.50 -2.69 -6.67
CA ILE A 63 -23.10 -1.39 -7.02
C ILE A 63 -23.57 -1.39 -8.48
N VAL A 64 -22.75 -1.88 -9.40
CA VAL A 64 -23.09 -1.93 -10.84
C VAL A 64 -24.32 -2.82 -11.10
N ALA A 65 -24.41 -3.99 -10.45
CA ALA A 65 -25.56 -4.88 -10.60
C ALA A 65 -26.87 -4.21 -10.10
N ARG A 66 -26.79 -3.45 -9.01
CA ARG A 66 -27.92 -2.68 -8.49
C ARG A 66 -28.31 -1.53 -9.43
N GLU A 67 -27.32 -0.82 -10.00
CA GLU A 67 -27.58 0.21 -11.01
C GLU A 67 -28.27 -0.35 -12.26
N GLU A 68 -27.86 -1.51 -12.76
CA GLU A 68 -28.52 -2.15 -13.91
C GLU A 68 -29.97 -2.50 -13.62
N THR A 69 -30.25 -2.97 -12.41
CA THR A 69 -31.62 -3.29 -11.97
C THR A 69 -32.48 -2.03 -11.95
N LEU A 70 -31.99 -0.97 -11.32
CA LEU A 70 -32.68 0.33 -11.29
C LEU A 70 -32.87 0.91 -12.70
N ARG A 71 -31.90 0.77 -13.60
CA ARG A 71 -32.04 1.19 -15.00
C ARG A 71 -33.15 0.43 -15.74
N LYS A 72 -33.30 -0.88 -15.49
CA LYS A 72 -34.38 -1.68 -16.08
C LYS A 72 -35.75 -1.25 -15.55
N GLU A 73 -35.85 -0.98 -14.25
CA GLU A 73 -37.09 -0.46 -13.63
C GLU A 73 -37.47 0.91 -14.22
N ILE A 74 -36.51 1.82 -14.36
CA ILE A 74 -36.72 3.12 -15.01
C ILE A 74 -37.17 2.93 -16.46
N ALA A 75 -36.52 2.04 -17.22
CA ALA A 75 -36.89 1.77 -18.61
C ALA A 75 -38.32 1.19 -18.73
N ALA A 76 -38.74 0.34 -17.78
CA ALA A 76 -40.11 -0.17 -17.74
C ALA A 76 -41.13 0.95 -17.49
N ILE A 77 -40.85 1.85 -16.55
CA ILE A 77 -41.71 3.02 -16.27
C ILE A 77 -41.79 3.94 -17.49
N ILE A 78 -40.66 4.21 -18.15
CA ILE A 78 -40.64 5.04 -19.38
C ILE A 78 -41.49 4.39 -20.47
N MET A 79 -41.36 3.09 -20.67
CA MET A 79 -42.15 2.36 -21.67
C MET A 79 -43.66 2.41 -21.37
N GLU A 80 -44.05 2.31 -20.10
CA GLU A 80 -45.47 2.48 -19.71
C GLU A 80 -45.99 3.89 -20.01
N ILE A 81 -45.17 4.93 -19.83
CA ILE A 81 -45.55 6.32 -20.11
C ILE A 81 -45.63 6.57 -21.62
N GLU A 82 -44.66 6.09 -22.41
CA GLU A 82 -44.64 6.27 -23.87
C GLU A 82 -45.79 5.54 -24.58
N VAL A 83 -46.33 4.46 -24.01
CA VAL A 83 -47.48 3.72 -24.57
C VAL A 83 -48.83 4.36 -24.19
N ALA A 84 -48.85 5.26 -23.20
CA ALA A 84 -50.05 5.96 -22.76
C ALA A 84 -50.37 7.25 -23.54
N GLU A 85 -49.44 7.71 -24.39
CA GLU A 85 -49.67 8.75 -25.43
C GLU A 85 -50.07 8.14 -26.78
#